data_AF-A0A7Y9G8P3-F1
#
_entry.id   AF-A0A7Y9G8P3-F1
#
_cell.length_a   1.000
_cell.length_b   1.000
_cell.length_c   1.000
_cell.angle_alpha   90.00
_cell.angle_beta   90.00
_cell.angle_gamma   90.00
#
_symmetry.space_group_name_H-M   'P 1'
#
loop_
_entity.id
_entity.type
_entity.pdbx_description
1 polymer ?
#
loop_
_entity_poly.entity_id
_entity_poly.type
_entity_poly.pdbx_seq_one_letter_code
_entity_poly.pdbx_strand_id
1 'polypeptide(L)'
;MTSDNAISVLRDLLRVYDHRFLALDGPQRERLVEGTRRVLGEEGLSEAARAAMPASARLRAFCIQHGLREELERMIRDEVEGTPAGAVVVGGRIYAMYPYLRGVSRHDADITTEVGVEHRLEAVCWQGRKVRIRGVAALQRVETGRTSVDVVLRERASGKEHGFIADPRAGRAGGFEVVADPAAVEPGRWDVHVTATALGVTREARFGSARAEGVKTAAQRRAAGPKDVTVYFTKGGHLALLVAEAAEPASLRDRIRRRLRR
;
A
#
# COMPACT_ATOMS: atom_id res chain seq x y z
N MET A 1 17.36 32.98 0.44
CA MET A 1 16.49 31.81 0.14
C MET A 1 16.06 31.22 1.48
N THR A 2 14.75 31.06 1.72
CA THR A 2 14.29 30.30 2.90
C THR A 2 14.71 28.84 2.75
N SER A 3 14.92 28.14 3.88
CA SER A 3 15.29 26.71 3.88
C SER A 3 14.32 25.87 3.02
N ASP A 4 13.02 26.16 3.10
CA ASP A 4 11.98 25.46 2.35
C ASP A 4 12.10 25.65 0.83
N ASN A 5 12.46 26.85 0.36
CA ASN A 5 12.65 27.10 -1.06
C ASN A 5 13.87 26.33 -1.59
N ALA A 6 14.95 26.23 -0.80
CA ALA A 6 16.13 25.45 -1.18
C ALA A 6 15.82 23.95 -1.28
N ILE A 7 15.06 23.41 -0.32
CA ILE A 7 14.64 22.00 -0.32
C ILE A 7 13.75 21.70 -1.53
N SER A 8 12.83 22.60 -1.89
CA SER A 8 11.97 22.44 -3.07
C SER A 8 12.78 22.40 -4.36
N VAL A 9 13.74 23.31 -4.52
CA VAL A 9 14.62 23.35 -5.71
C VAL A 9 15.46 22.08 -5.83
N LEU A 10 16.06 21.62 -4.72
CA LEU A 10 16.84 20.38 -4.72
C LEU A 10 15.97 19.16 -5.07
N ARG A 11 14.74 19.10 -4.55
CA ARG A 11 13.80 18.03 -4.88
C ARG A 11 13.47 18.03 -6.37
N ASP A 12 13.16 19.18 -6.94
CA ASP A 12 12.86 19.29 -8.38
C ASP A 12 14.06 18.94 -9.25
N LEU A 13 15.26 19.37 -8.85
CA LEU A 13 16.52 19.02 -9.51
C LEU A 13 16.75 17.51 -9.50
N LEU A 14 16.61 16.84 -8.35
CA LEU A 14 16.81 15.40 -8.25
C LEU A 14 15.70 14.59 -8.94
N ARG A 15 14.53 15.19 -9.17
CA ARG A 15 13.43 14.56 -9.90
C ARG A 15 13.71 14.39 -11.39
N VAL A 16 14.61 15.19 -11.99
CA VAL A 16 14.94 15.07 -13.43
C VAL A 16 15.77 13.84 -13.79
N TYR A 17 16.32 13.17 -12.78
CA TYR A 17 17.03 11.90 -12.89
C TYR A 17 16.03 10.73 -13.04
N ASP A 18 15.31 10.74 -14.15
CA ASP A 18 14.34 9.72 -14.56
C ASP A 18 14.59 9.32 -16.03
N HIS A 19 13.56 8.87 -16.74
CA HIS A 19 13.64 8.60 -18.19
C HIS A 19 14.22 9.77 -19.00
N ARG A 20 14.05 11.02 -18.56
CA ARG A 20 14.63 12.20 -19.22
C ARG A 20 16.15 12.21 -19.14
N PHE A 21 16.72 11.84 -17.98
CA PHE A 21 18.16 11.70 -17.83
C PHE A 21 18.71 10.59 -18.72
N LEU A 22 18.00 9.45 -18.79
CA LEU A 22 18.38 8.33 -19.66
C LEU A 22 18.27 8.68 -21.15
N ALA A 23 17.42 9.64 -21.54
CA ALA A 23 17.31 10.09 -22.93
C ALA A 23 18.43 11.04 -23.38
N LEU A 24 19.20 11.62 -22.44
CA LEU A 24 20.33 12.50 -22.76
C LEU A 24 21.52 11.70 -23.34
N ASP A 25 22.30 12.35 -24.19
CA ASP A 25 23.60 11.82 -24.63
C ASP A 25 24.65 11.89 -23.52
N GLY A 26 25.78 11.18 -23.70
CA GLY A 26 26.86 11.14 -22.70
C GLY A 26 27.32 12.54 -22.24
N PRO A 27 27.75 13.43 -23.15
CA PRO A 27 28.16 14.79 -22.80
C PRO A 27 27.09 15.61 -22.07
N GLN A 28 25.80 15.45 -22.40
CA GLN A 28 24.70 16.11 -21.70
C GLN A 28 24.51 15.57 -20.28
N ARG A 29 24.58 14.24 -20.09
CA ARG A 29 24.52 13.62 -18.76
C ARG A 29 25.66 14.07 -17.87
N GLU A 30 26.89 14.11 -18.41
CA GLU A 30 28.07 14.65 -17.76
C GLU A 30 27.83 16.06 -17.22
N ARG A 31 27.37 16.97 -18.07
CA ARG A 31 27.09 18.36 -17.67
C ARG A 31 26.01 18.46 -16.61
N LEU A 32 24.95 17.65 -16.71
CA LEU A 32 23.86 17.67 -15.73
C LEU A 32 24.31 17.16 -14.35
N VAL A 33 25.04 16.04 -14.31
CA VAL A 33 25.60 15.46 -13.07
C VAL A 33 26.55 16.45 -12.42
N GLU A 34 27.46 17.03 -13.19
CA GLU A 34 28.43 18.01 -12.68
C GLU A 34 27.74 19.29 -12.19
N GLY A 35 26.76 19.81 -12.93
CA GLY A 35 25.96 20.95 -12.49
C GLY A 35 25.20 20.66 -11.19
N THR A 36 24.64 19.45 -11.05
CA THR A 36 23.93 19.04 -9.83
C THR A 36 24.88 18.87 -8.65
N ARG A 37 26.07 18.29 -8.87
CA ARG A 37 27.12 18.18 -7.84
C ARG A 37 27.48 19.54 -7.26
N ARG A 38 27.63 20.57 -8.11
CA ARG A 38 27.91 21.94 -7.65
C ARG A 38 26.78 22.53 -6.79
N VAL A 39 25.53 22.22 -7.11
CA VAL A 39 24.37 22.68 -6.32
C VAL A 39 24.29 21.94 -4.97
N LEU A 40 24.63 20.64 -4.95
CA LEU A 40 24.71 19.87 -3.71
C LEU A 40 25.88 20.32 -2.82
N GLY A 41 26.99 20.75 -3.42
CA GLY A 41 28.21 21.11 -2.71
C GLY A 41 28.93 19.90 -2.11
N GLU A 42 30.07 20.15 -1.48
CA GLU A 42 30.91 19.11 -0.86
C GLU A 42 30.22 18.42 0.33
N GLU A 43 29.42 19.17 1.09
CA GLU A 43 28.67 18.65 2.25
C GLU A 43 27.45 17.80 1.84
N GLY A 44 26.96 17.97 0.61
CA GLY A 44 25.80 17.27 0.09
C GLY A 44 24.48 17.76 0.69
N LEU A 45 23.52 16.85 0.85
CA LEU A 45 22.21 17.19 1.42
C LEU A 45 22.32 17.55 2.91
N SER A 46 21.72 18.68 3.29
CA SER A 46 21.51 19.02 4.70
C SER A 46 20.57 18.02 5.38
N GLU A 47 20.61 17.91 6.71
CA GLU A 47 19.72 17.01 7.46
C GLU A 47 18.23 17.31 7.21
N ALA A 48 17.87 18.60 7.14
CA ALA A 48 16.51 19.02 6.80
C ALA A 48 16.09 18.58 5.40
N ALA A 49 16.99 18.68 4.41
CA ALA A 49 16.73 18.20 3.06
C ALA A 49 16.58 16.68 3.02
N ARG A 50 17.45 15.92 3.70
CA ARG A 50 17.35 14.46 3.79
C ARG A 50 16.02 14.01 4.41
N ALA A 51 15.60 14.63 5.51
CA ALA A 51 14.35 14.31 6.19
C ALA A 51 13.11 14.61 5.32
N ALA A 52 13.17 15.64 4.48
CA ALA A 52 12.08 16.05 3.61
C ALA A 52 12.01 15.30 2.27
N MET A 53 12.99 14.44 1.94
CA MET A 53 13.08 13.79 0.63
C MET A 53 12.79 12.29 0.69
N PRO A 54 12.25 11.69 -0.40
CA PRO A 54 12.18 10.25 -0.52
C PRO A 54 13.59 9.64 -0.65
N ALA A 55 13.75 8.37 -0.29
CA ALA A 55 15.03 7.68 -0.36
C ALA A 55 15.64 7.68 -1.76
N SER A 56 14.84 7.57 -2.82
CA SER A 56 15.34 7.64 -4.21
C SER A 56 16.08 8.95 -4.49
N ALA A 57 15.56 10.09 -4.03
CA ALA A 57 16.23 11.38 -4.17
C ALA A 57 17.52 11.46 -3.33
N ARG A 58 17.50 10.94 -2.10
CA ARG A 58 18.70 10.87 -1.23
C ARG A 58 19.80 10.02 -1.86
N LEU A 59 19.44 8.86 -2.41
CA LEU A 59 20.36 7.95 -3.08
C LEU A 59 20.92 8.54 -4.38
N ARG A 60 20.11 9.28 -5.16
CA ARG A 60 20.60 10.01 -6.33
C ARG A 60 21.63 11.07 -5.93
N ALA A 61 21.34 11.84 -4.89
CA ALA A 61 22.29 12.83 -4.36
C ALA A 61 23.60 12.17 -3.91
N PHE A 62 23.52 11.04 -3.18
CA PHE A 62 24.68 10.24 -2.80
C PHE A 62 25.51 9.83 -4.02
N CYS A 63 24.89 9.25 -5.06
CA CYS A 63 25.63 8.82 -6.24
C CYS A 63 26.33 9.99 -6.94
N ILE A 64 25.65 11.14 -7.06
CA ILE A 64 26.19 12.34 -7.70
C ILE A 64 27.39 12.89 -6.91
N GLN A 65 27.25 12.98 -5.59
CA GLN A 65 28.29 13.49 -4.68
C GLN A 65 29.55 12.59 -4.72
N HIS A 66 29.37 11.27 -4.80
CA HIS A 66 30.48 10.32 -4.81
C HIS A 66 30.98 9.91 -6.21
N GLY A 67 30.46 10.53 -7.28
CA GLY A 67 30.89 10.23 -8.65
C GLY A 67 30.47 8.84 -9.17
N LEU A 68 29.47 8.22 -8.56
CA LEU A 68 28.97 6.87 -8.87
C LEU A 68 27.99 6.90 -10.04
N ARG A 69 28.50 7.21 -11.24
CA ARG A 69 27.69 7.45 -12.43
C ARG A 69 27.00 6.19 -12.94
N GLU A 70 27.74 5.09 -13.02
CA GLU A 70 27.19 3.84 -13.56
C GLU A 70 26.09 3.30 -12.65
N GLU A 71 26.29 3.44 -11.34
CA GLU A 71 25.32 3.08 -10.31
C GLU A 71 24.10 4.00 -10.33
N LEU A 72 24.28 5.32 -10.53
CA LEU A 72 23.19 6.26 -10.73
C LEU A 72 22.35 5.88 -11.94
N GLU A 73 22.98 5.60 -13.08
CA GLU A 73 22.27 5.19 -14.30
C GLU A 73 21.53 3.85 -14.11
N ARG A 74 22.17 2.86 -13.47
CA ARG A 74 21.52 1.58 -13.17
C ARG A 74 20.33 1.77 -12.25
N MET A 75 20.46 2.55 -11.18
CA MET A 75 19.36 2.83 -10.25
C MET A 75 18.18 3.50 -10.95
N ILE A 76 18.43 4.49 -11.81
CA ILE A 76 17.37 5.17 -12.54
C ILE A 76 16.69 4.21 -13.53
N ARG A 77 17.46 3.32 -14.18
CA ARG A 77 16.90 2.30 -15.07
C ARG A 77 15.98 1.34 -14.31
N ASP A 78 16.45 0.79 -13.20
CA ASP A 78 15.67 -0.13 -12.35
C ASP A 78 14.35 0.53 -11.88
N GLU A 79 14.39 1.81 -11.52
CA GLU A 79 13.20 2.58 -11.13
C GLU A 79 12.24 2.85 -12.29
N VAL A 80 12.76 3.18 -13.48
CA VAL A 80 11.95 3.43 -14.70
C VAL A 80 11.28 2.14 -15.19
N GLU A 81 11.96 1.00 -15.06
CA GLU A 81 11.44 -0.32 -15.41
C GLU A 81 10.43 -0.86 -14.38
N GLY A 82 10.24 -0.15 -13.25
CA GLY A 82 9.30 -0.54 -12.21
C GLY A 82 9.80 -1.71 -11.34
N THR A 83 11.11 -1.98 -11.36
CA THR A 83 11.77 -3.01 -10.57
C THR A 83 12.70 -2.37 -9.53
N PRO A 84 12.16 -1.60 -8.56
CA PRO A 84 12.98 -0.99 -7.54
C PRO A 84 13.70 -2.07 -6.74
N ALA A 85 14.94 -1.80 -6.34
CA ALA A 85 15.75 -2.79 -5.66
C ALA A 85 15.09 -3.27 -4.36
N GLY A 86 15.38 -4.51 -3.96
CA GLY A 86 14.83 -5.13 -2.76
C GLY A 86 15.14 -4.33 -1.48
N ALA A 87 14.58 -4.77 -0.36
CA ALA A 87 14.73 -4.12 0.92
C ALA A 87 15.00 -5.12 2.04
N VAL A 88 15.77 -4.69 3.03
CA VAL A 88 16.06 -5.46 4.24
C VAL A 88 15.42 -4.80 5.45
N VAL A 89 15.02 -5.63 6.41
CA VAL A 89 14.46 -5.18 7.69
C VAL A 89 15.51 -5.36 8.77
N VAL A 90 15.88 -4.27 9.46
CA VAL A 90 16.83 -4.29 10.58
C VAL A 90 16.26 -3.45 11.72
N GLY A 91 16.05 -4.06 12.88
CA GLY A 91 15.56 -3.35 14.08
C GLY A 91 14.21 -2.66 13.88
N GLY A 92 13.30 -3.25 13.09
CA GLY A 92 11.98 -2.69 12.80
C GLY A 92 11.97 -1.55 11.76
N ARG A 93 13.11 -1.28 11.11
CA ARG A 93 13.23 -0.29 10.03
C ARG A 93 13.52 -1.00 8.71
N ILE A 94 13.02 -0.43 7.62
CA ILE A 94 13.15 -0.98 6.27
C ILE A 94 14.15 -0.13 5.49
N TYR A 95 15.17 -0.78 4.93
CA TYR A 95 16.23 -0.13 4.17
C TYR A 95 16.27 -0.64 2.74
N ALA A 96 16.30 0.27 1.77
CA ALA A 96 16.51 -0.06 0.37
C ALA A 96 17.89 -0.67 0.18
N MET A 97 17.96 -1.78 -0.55
CA MET A 97 19.20 -2.48 -0.87
C MET A 97 19.49 -2.35 -2.35
N TYR A 98 20.49 -1.55 -2.68
CA TYR A 98 21.08 -1.50 -4.01
C TYR A 98 22.44 -2.18 -3.93
N PRO A 99 22.60 -3.44 -4.38
CA PRO A 99 23.82 -4.23 -4.14
C PRO A 99 25.11 -3.59 -4.69
N TYR A 100 24.97 -2.72 -5.68
CA TYR A 100 26.07 -1.99 -6.31
C TYR A 100 26.39 -0.65 -5.62
N LEU A 101 25.56 -0.18 -4.68
CA LEU A 101 25.85 1.02 -3.87
C LEU A 101 26.48 0.63 -2.53
N ARG A 102 27.74 1.01 -2.33
CA ARG A 102 28.46 0.83 -1.06
C ARG A 102 28.61 2.16 -0.34
N GLY A 103 28.70 2.12 1.00
CA GLY A 103 28.95 3.32 1.82
C GLY A 103 27.72 4.22 2.03
N VAL A 104 26.55 3.83 1.54
CA VAL A 104 25.31 4.59 1.77
C VAL A 104 24.98 4.60 3.27
N SER A 105 24.67 5.79 3.79
CA SER A 105 24.23 5.91 5.17
C SER A 105 22.88 5.20 5.38
N ARG A 106 22.66 4.65 6.60
CA ARG A 106 21.35 4.06 6.93
C ARG A 106 20.21 5.06 6.79
N HIS A 107 20.48 6.35 7.04
CA HIS A 107 19.48 7.40 6.93
C HIS A 107 19.05 7.63 5.48
N ASP A 108 19.98 7.62 4.53
CA ASP A 108 19.67 7.81 3.11
C ASP A 108 18.92 6.60 2.53
N ALA A 109 19.29 5.39 2.95
CA ALA A 109 18.66 4.14 2.52
C ALA A 109 17.32 3.82 3.22
N ASP A 110 16.93 4.56 4.27
CA ASP A 110 15.71 4.28 5.03
C ASP A 110 14.45 4.54 4.21
N ILE A 111 13.64 3.52 4.00
CA ILE A 111 12.35 3.59 3.29
C ILE A 111 11.19 3.18 4.18
N THR A 112 11.37 3.19 5.50
CA THR A 112 10.39 2.68 6.47
C THR A 112 9.02 3.31 6.26
N THR A 113 8.95 4.61 6.00
CA THR A 113 7.69 5.35 5.77
C THR A 113 7.18 5.27 4.33
N GLU A 114 8.00 4.79 3.40
CA GLU A 114 7.70 4.72 1.96
C GLU A 114 7.18 3.34 1.55
N VAL A 115 7.52 2.29 2.30
CA VAL A 115 7.06 0.92 2.01
C VAL A 115 5.60 0.75 2.37
N GLY A 116 4.78 0.49 1.35
CA GLY A 116 3.38 0.13 1.48
C GLY A 116 3.15 -1.39 1.47
N VAL A 117 1.88 -1.76 1.29
CA VAL A 117 1.44 -3.15 1.11
C VAL A 117 1.08 -3.37 -0.36
N GLU A 118 1.74 -4.32 -1.01
CA GLU A 118 1.25 -4.86 -2.28
C GLU A 118 0.17 -5.89 -1.97
N HIS A 119 -0.98 -5.77 -2.63
CA HIS A 119 -2.11 -6.65 -2.36
C HIS A 119 -2.95 -6.93 -3.60
N ARG A 120 -3.63 -8.07 -3.62
CA ARG A 120 -4.59 -8.42 -4.66
C ARG A 120 -5.73 -9.26 -4.10
N LEU A 121 -6.96 -8.80 -4.33
CA LEU A 121 -8.17 -9.57 -4.02
C LEU A 121 -8.38 -10.66 -5.07
N GLU A 122 -8.45 -11.91 -4.64
CA GLU A 122 -8.66 -13.06 -5.53
C GLU A 122 -10.11 -13.50 -5.54
N ALA A 123 -10.76 -13.50 -4.39
CA ALA A 123 -12.16 -13.86 -4.28
C ALA A 123 -12.81 -13.19 -3.07
N VAL A 124 -14.07 -12.80 -3.25
CA VAL A 124 -14.99 -12.47 -2.16
C VAL A 124 -16.32 -13.13 -2.45
N CYS A 125 -16.81 -13.91 -1.49
CA CYS A 125 -18.07 -14.64 -1.65
C CYS A 125 -18.72 -14.93 -0.30
N TRP A 126 -19.99 -15.27 -0.33
CA TRP A 126 -20.70 -15.72 0.85
C TRP A 126 -20.45 -17.21 1.12
N GLN A 127 -20.11 -17.54 2.35
CA GLN A 127 -20.07 -18.91 2.90
C GLN A 127 -21.13 -19.02 3.99
N GLY A 128 -22.30 -19.56 3.64
CA GLY A 128 -23.47 -19.46 4.51
C GLY A 128 -23.85 -18.01 4.77
N ARG A 129 -23.75 -17.58 6.04
CA ARG A 129 -24.01 -16.21 6.52
C ARG A 129 -22.73 -15.39 6.73
N LYS A 130 -21.57 -15.96 6.46
CA LYS A 130 -20.26 -15.31 6.62
C LYS A 130 -19.69 -14.87 5.27
N VAL A 131 -18.77 -13.91 5.28
CA VAL A 131 -18.09 -13.44 4.08
C VAL A 131 -16.70 -14.04 4.04
N ARG A 132 -16.45 -14.87 3.04
CA ARG A 132 -15.12 -15.44 2.76
C ARG A 132 -14.36 -14.52 1.82
N ILE A 133 -13.19 -14.07 2.25
CA ILE A 133 -12.27 -13.21 1.50
C ILE A 133 -10.96 -13.97 1.30
N ARG A 134 -10.47 -13.98 0.06
CA ARG A 134 -9.17 -14.55 -0.32
C ARG A 134 -8.34 -13.54 -1.07
N GLY A 135 -7.05 -13.52 -0.81
CA GLY A 135 -6.13 -12.66 -1.55
C GLY A 135 -4.68 -12.98 -1.28
N VAL A 136 -3.84 -12.08 -1.77
CA VAL A 136 -2.43 -11.95 -1.38
C VAL A 136 -2.19 -10.56 -0.82
N ALA A 137 -1.33 -10.47 0.20
CA ALA A 137 -0.78 -9.21 0.68
C ALA A 137 0.65 -9.42 1.20
N ALA A 138 1.54 -8.47 0.90
CA ALA A 138 2.92 -8.47 1.39
C ALA A 138 3.46 -7.03 1.47
N LEU A 139 4.50 -6.82 2.29
CA LEU A 139 5.23 -5.56 2.28
C LEU A 139 5.95 -5.39 0.95
N GLN A 140 5.84 -4.21 0.33
CA GLN A 140 6.54 -3.91 -0.91
C GLN A 140 8.06 -4.04 -0.71
N ARG A 141 8.76 -4.58 -1.72
CA ARG A 141 10.23 -4.72 -1.77
C ARG A 141 10.85 -5.63 -0.71
N VAL A 142 10.08 -6.17 0.24
CA VAL A 142 10.60 -7.06 1.29
C VAL A 142 10.36 -8.51 0.89
N GLU A 143 11.41 -9.18 0.45
CA GLU A 143 11.36 -10.60 0.11
C GLU A 143 11.45 -11.46 1.37
N THR A 144 10.37 -12.18 1.67
CA THR A 144 10.33 -13.13 2.78
C THR A 144 9.26 -14.20 2.55
N GLY A 145 9.52 -15.42 2.99
CA GLY A 145 8.52 -16.48 3.08
C GLY A 145 7.61 -16.40 4.31
N ARG A 146 7.86 -15.44 5.21
CA ARG A 146 7.18 -15.28 6.50
C ARG A 146 6.43 -13.96 6.55
N THR A 147 5.25 -13.94 5.93
CA THR A 147 4.30 -12.82 5.98
C THR A 147 3.00 -13.32 6.60
N SER A 148 2.57 -12.68 7.69
CA SER A 148 1.21 -12.85 8.21
C SER A 148 0.32 -11.73 7.68
N VAL A 149 -0.94 -12.04 7.43
CA VAL A 149 -1.94 -11.09 6.93
C VAL A 149 -3.17 -11.17 7.80
N ASP A 150 -3.67 -10.02 8.24
CA ASP A 150 -4.96 -9.89 8.90
C ASP A 150 -5.89 -9.01 8.07
N VAL A 151 -7.20 -9.18 8.25
CA VAL A 151 -8.22 -8.33 7.63
C VAL A 151 -8.88 -7.47 8.68
N VAL A 152 -8.87 -6.16 8.45
CA VAL A 152 -9.47 -5.18 9.36
C VAL A 152 -10.66 -4.52 8.67
N LEU A 153 -11.81 -4.54 9.32
CA LEU A 153 -12.94 -3.69 8.95
C LEU A 153 -12.82 -2.39 9.73
N ARG A 154 -12.74 -1.26 9.03
CA ARG A 154 -12.75 0.07 9.64
C ARG A 154 -14.03 0.80 9.31
N GLU A 155 -14.79 1.22 10.32
CA GLU A 155 -16.02 1.96 10.14
C GLU A 155 -15.72 3.37 9.63
N ARG A 156 -16.40 3.79 8.57
CA ARG A 156 -16.11 5.06 7.90
C ARG A 156 -16.45 6.30 8.74
N ALA A 157 -17.47 6.23 9.57
CA ALA A 157 -17.94 7.39 10.34
C ALA A 157 -17.11 7.60 11.61
N SER A 158 -16.81 6.53 12.34
CA SER A 158 -16.17 6.60 13.67
C SER A 158 -14.69 6.23 13.64
N GLY A 159 -14.21 5.53 12.61
CA GLY A 159 -12.89 4.90 12.60
C GLY A 159 -12.78 3.64 13.44
N LYS A 160 -13.88 3.15 14.06
CA LYS A 160 -13.88 1.92 14.85
C LYS A 160 -13.40 0.74 14.00
N GLU A 161 -12.61 -0.14 14.61
CA GLU A 161 -12.02 -1.28 13.92
C GLU A 161 -12.55 -2.61 14.45
N HIS A 162 -12.64 -3.58 13.54
CA HIS A 162 -12.90 -4.97 13.86
C HIS A 162 -11.96 -5.85 13.05
N GLY A 163 -11.06 -6.55 13.74
CA GLY A 163 -10.05 -7.43 13.13
C GLY A 163 -10.55 -8.85 12.96
N PHE A 164 -10.13 -9.48 11.87
CA PHE A 164 -10.28 -10.90 11.61
C PHE A 164 -8.91 -11.48 11.28
N ILE A 165 -8.50 -12.48 12.05
CA ILE A 165 -7.26 -13.22 11.80
C ILE A 165 -7.46 -14.04 10.53
N ALA A 166 -6.53 -13.94 9.58
CA ALA A 166 -6.58 -14.72 8.36
C ALA A 166 -5.67 -15.96 8.45
N ASP A 167 -6.12 -17.05 7.86
CA ASP A 167 -5.34 -18.27 7.72
C ASP A 167 -4.38 -18.14 6.53
N PRO A 168 -3.09 -18.50 6.67
CA PRO A 168 -2.17 -18.52 5.55
C PRO A 168 -2.56 -19.62 4.54
N ARG A 169 -2.45 -19.31 3.25
CA ARG A 169 -2.73 -20.26 2.18
C ARG A 169 -1.44 -20.93 1.69
N ALA A 170 -1.38 -22.26 1.83
CA ALA A 170 -0.24 -23.06 1.37
C ALA A 170 0.05 -22.85 -0.13
N GLY A 171 1.35 -22.86 -0.48
CA GLY A 171 1.80 -22.73 -1.87
C GLY A 171 1.71 -21.33 -2.47
N ARG A 172 1.38 -20.31 -1.68
CA ARG A 172 1.30 -18.92 -2.15
C ARG A 172 1.86 -17.93 -1.12
N ALA A 173 3.02 -17.35 -1.42
CA ALA A 173 3.63 -16.33 -0.56
C ALA A 173 2.67 -15.15 -0.35
N GLY A 174 2.49 -14.73 0.91
CA GLY A 174 1.53 -13.69 1.30
C GLY A 174 0.05 -14.05 1.04
N GLY A 175 -0.25 -15.29 0.65
CA GLY A 175 -1.61 -15.75 0.40
C GLY A 175 -2.38 -15.94 1.71
N PHE A 176 -3.61 -15.44 1.76
CA PHE A 176 -4.45 -15.53 2.93
C PHE A 176 -5.91 -15.85 2.60
N GLU A 177 -6.61 -16.39 3.58
CA GLU A 177 -8.05 -16.61 3.59
C GLU A 177 -8.63 -16.20 4.93
N VAL A 178 -9.74 -15.47 4.91
CA VAL A 178 -10.49 -15.15 6.11
C VAL A 178 -11.97 -15.39 5.90
N VAL A 179 -12.64 -15.86 6.94
CA VAL A 179 -14.10 -16.01 6.98
C VAL A 179 -14.64 -15.04 8.03
N ALA A 180 -14.93 -13.82 7.60
CA ALA A 180 -15.47 -12.78 8.46
C ALA A 180 -16.95 -13.04 8.75
N ASP A 181 -17.33 -12.95 10.03
CA ASP A 181 -18.73 -13.02 10.46
C ASP A 181 -19.28 -11.59 10.63
N PRO A 182 -20.08 -11.07 9.70
CA PRO A 182 -20.63 -9.73 9.81
C PRO A 182 -21.61 -9.58 10.98
N ALA A 183 -22.15 -10.67 11.53
CA ALA A 183 -23.04 -10.60 12.68
C ALA A 183 -22.32 -10.06 13.93
N ALA A 184 -21.01 -10.29 14.04
CA ALA A 184 -20.15 -9.81 15.11
C ALA A 184 -19.76 -8.32 14.99
N VAL A 185 -20.18 -7.66 13.91
CA VAL A 185 -19.81 -6.27 13.57
C VAL A 185 -21.04 -5.38 13.72
N GLU A 186 -20.88 -4.21 14.33
CA GLU A 186 -22.00 -3.28 14.50
C GLU A 186 -22.56 -2.76 13.17
N PRO A 187 -23.85 -2.34 13.14
CA PRO A 187 -24.40 -1.65 11.99
C PRO A 187 -23.54 -0.44 11.60
N GLY A 188 -23.29 -0.27 10.30
CA GLY A 188 -22.43 0.78 9.79
C GLY A 188 -21.90 0.51 8.38
N ARG A 189 -21.10 1.45 7.89
CA ARG A 189 -20.35 1.31 6.62
C ARG A 189 -18.89 1.03 6.95
N TRP A 190 -18.41 -0.13 6.52
CA TRP A 190 -17.11 -0.67 6.88
C TRP A 190 -16.23 -0.80 5.64
N ASP A 191 -15.06 -0.18 5.68
CA ASP A 191 -14.04 -0.30 4.65
C ASP A 191 -13.08 -1.44 5.00
N VAL A 192 -12.82 -2.33 4.03
CA VAL A 192 -11.93 -3.47 4.23
C VAL A 192 -10.48 -3.04 4.02
N HIS A 193 -9.64 -3.34 4.99
CA HIS A 193 -8.19 -3.17 4.96
C HIS A 193 -7.50 -4.53 5.13
N VAL A 194 -6.30 -4.63 4.60
CA VAL A 194 -5.37 -5.73 4.87
C VAL A 194 -4.18 -5.20 5.62
N THR A 195 -3.77 -5.92 6.64
CA THR A 195 -2.59 -5.63 7.45
C THR A 195 -1.57 -6.72 7.18
N ALA A 196 -0.43 -6.36 6.57
CA ALA A 196 0.65 -7.28 6.29
C ALA A 196 1.78 -7.07 7.30
N THR A 197 2.20 -8.16 7.94
CA THR A 197 3.31 -8.15 8.90
C THR A 197 4.41 -9.08 8.41
N ALA A 198 5.62 -8.53 8.28
CA ALA A 198 6.82 -9.26 7.90
C ALA A 198 8.00 -8.77 8.72
N LEU A 199 8.77 -9.70 9.28
CA LEU A 199 9.99 -9.42 10.04
C LEU A 199 9.79 -8.37 11.17
N GLY A 200 8.62 -8.39 11.82
CA GLY A 200 8.27 -7.46 12.91
C GLY A 200 7.78 -6.09 12.45
N VAL A 201 7.69 -5.83 11.14
CA VAL A 201 7.13 -4.59 10.60
C VAL A 201 5.72 -4.84 10.08
N THR A 202 4.80 -3.97 10.46
CA THR A 202 3.39 -4.04 10.07
C THR A 202 3.00 -2.83 9.23
N ARG A 203 2.35 -3.07 8.09
CA ARG A 203 1.74 -2.02 7.26
C ARG A 203 0.32 -2.40 6.90
N GLU A 204 -0.49 -1.38 6.61
CA GLU A 204 -1.89 -1.54 6.27
C GLU A 204 -2.17 -0.88 4.91
N ALA A 205 -3.08 -1.48 4.13
CA ALA A 205 -3.64 -0.86 2.94
C ALA A 205 -5.13 -1.17 2.78
N ARG A 206 -5.85 -0.24 2.15
CA ARG A 206 -7.27 -0.42 1.83
C ARG A 206 -7.44 -1.42 0.68
N PHE A 207 -8.18 -2.49 0.93
CA PHE A 207 -8.17 -3.67 0.08
C PHE A 207 -9.23 -3.65 -1.03
N GLY A 208 -8.97 -4.37 -2.12
CA GLY A 208 -9.95 -4.65 -3.20
C GLY A 208 -9.82 -3.85 -4.50
N SER A 209 -9.05 -2.75 -4.51
CA SER A 209 -8.81 -1.94 -5.72
C SER A 209 -8.05 -2.74 -6.79
N ALA A 210 -7.01 -3.46 -6.39
CA ALA A 210 -6.35 -4.48 -7.20
C ALA A 210 -7.03 -5.84 -6.96
N ARG A 211 -7.58 -6.44 -8.03
CA ARG A 211 -8.36 -7.68 -7.95
C ARG A 211 -8.20 -8.56 -9.19
N ALA A 212 -8.49 -9.85 -9.06
CA ALA A 212 -8.56 -10.78 -10.18
C ALA A 212 -9.79 -10.49 -11.08
N GLU A 213 -9.70 -10.78 -12.37
CA GLU A 213 -10.75 -10.49 -13.37
C GLU A 213 -12.09 -11.18 -13.04
N GLY A 214 -12.04 -12.36 -12.43
CA GLY A 214 -13.24 -13.14 -12.07
C GLY A 214 -13.98 -12.66 -10.80
N VAL A 215 -13.53 -11.60 -10.14
CA VAL A 215 -14.18 -11.11 -8.91
C VAL A 215 -15.49 -10.42 -9.24
N LYS A 216 -16.61 -10.94 -8.69
CA LYS A 216 -17.94 -10.34 -8.83
C LYS A 216 -17.99 -8.98 -8.12
N THR A 217 -18.17 -7.90 -8.89
CA THR A 217 -18.19 -6.52 -8.38
C THR A 217 -19.59 -5.98 -8.07
N ALA A 218 -20.64 -6.61 -8.60
CA ALA A 218 -22.01 -6.26 -8.26
C ALA A 218 -22.26 -6.42 -6.76
N ALA A 219 -23.06 -5.53 -6.18
CA ALA A 219 -23.40 -5.58 -4.76
C ALA A 219 -24.12 -6.88 -4.41
N GLN A 220 -23.67 -7.57 -3.37
CA GLN A 220 -24.19 -8.85 -2.92
C GLN A 220 -24.80 -8.69 -1.53
N ARG A 221 -26.13 -8.69 -1.45
CA ARG A 221 -26.87 -8.61 -0.18
C ARG A 221 -27.20 -10.01 0.36
N ARG A 222 -27.03 -10.21 1.66
CA ARG A 222 -27.45 -11.42 2.38
C ARG A 222 -27.78 -11.10 3.83
N ALA A 223 -28.74 -11.81 4.39
CA ALA A 223 -29.02 -11.79 5.83
C ALA A 223 -27.94 -12.58 6.60
N ALA A 224 -27.42 -11.99 7.66
CA ALA A 224 -26.46 -12.55 8.59
C ALA A 224 -27.00 -12.46 10.03
N GLY A 225 -27.87 -13.41 10.39
CA GLY A 225 -28.57 -13.38 11.68
C GLY A 225 -29.60 -12.25 11.72
N PRO A 226 -29.59 -11.35 12.73
CA PRO A 226 -30.50 -10.21 12.81
C PRO A 226 -30.06 -9.04 11.90
N LYS A 227 -29.01 -9.19 11.10
CA LYS A 227 -28.44 -8.10 10.28
C LYS A 227 -28.62 -8.38 8.80
N ASP A 228 -28.85 -7.32 8.03
CA ASP A 228 -28.78 -7.32 6.57
C ASP A 228 -27.44 -6.75 6.12
N VAL A 229 -26.69 -7.53 5.35
CA VAL A 229 -25.32 -7.18 4.99
C VAL A 229 -25.17 -7.11 3.50
N THR A 230 -24.56 -6.05 3.00
CA THR A 230 -24.23 -5.88 1.59
C THR A 230 -22.72 -5.80 1.43
N VAL A 231 -22.15 -6.75 0.70
CA VAL A 231 -20.77 -6.68 0.22
C VAL A 231 -20.77 -5.91 -1.10
N TYR A 232 -19.97 -4.85 -1.20
CA TYR A 232 -19.93 -4.01 -2.39
C TYR A 232 -18.54 -3.41 -2.60
N PHE A 233 -18.34 -2.79 -3.77
CA PHE A 233 -17.14 -2.03 -4.08
C PHE A 233 -17.45 -0.53 -4.11
N THR A 234 -16.58 0.25 -3.49
CA THR A 234 -16.68 1.72 -3.48
C THR A 234 -16.37 2.31 -4.86
N LYS A 235 -16.62 3.61 -5.06
CA LYS A 235 -16.27 4.31 -6.31
C LYS A 235 -14.78 4.19 -6.65
N GLY A 236 -13.90 4.16 -5.64
CA GLY A 236 -12.45 3.93 -5.81
C GLY A 236 -12.05 2.47 -6.03
N GLY A 237 -13.02 1.55 -6.14
CA GLY A 237 -12.78 0.13 -6.38
C GLY A 237 -12.39 -0.68 -5.15
N HIS A 238 -12.42 -0.10 -3.93
CA HIS A 238 -12.11 -0.84 -2.70
C HIS A 238 -13.31 -1.63 -2.18
N LEU A 239 -13.04 -2.77 -1.56
CA LEU A 239 -14.04 -3.65 -0.95
C LEU A 239 -14.60 -3.00 0.33
N ALA A 240 -15.92 -3.09 0.51
CA ALA A 240 -16.62 -2.57 1.67
C ALA A 240 -17.85 -3.43 2.03
N LEU A 241 -18.25 -3.33 3.29
CA LEU A 241 -19.45 -3.94 3.84
C LEU A 241 -20.39 -2.83 4.33
N LEU A 242 -21.67 -2.92 3.96
CA LEU A 242 -22.73 -2.19 4.63
C LEU A 242 -23.46 -3.18 5.52
N VAL A 243 -23.42 -2.95 6.82
CA VAL A 243 -24.13 -3.74 7.83
C VAL A 243 -25.30 -2.90 8.31
N ALA A 244 -26.52 -3.40 8.15
CA ALA A 244 -27.74 -2.77 8.65
C ALA A 244 -28.47 -3.74 9.57
N GLU A 245 -29.27 -3.22 10.49
CA GLU A 245 -30.26 -4.04 11.17
C GLU A 245 -31.23 -4.63 10.15
N ALA A 246 -31.58 -5.91 10.30
CA ALA A 246 -32.61 -6.50 9.47
C ALA A 246 -33.93 -5.78 9.77
N ALA A 247 -34.66 -5.41 8.73
CA ALA A 247 -36.01 -4.91 8.91
C ALA A 247 -36.84 -5.99 9.60
N GLU A 248 -37.53 -5.65 10.69
CA GLU A 248 -38.46 -6.58 11.31
C GLU A 248 -39.45 -7.09 10.26
N PRO A 249 -39.71 -8.41 10.17
CA PRO A 249 -40.73 -8.90 9.28
C PRO A 249 -42.05 -8.23 9.67
N ALA A 250 -42.62 -7.47 8.71
CA ALA A 250 -43.89 -6.78 8.90
C ALA A 250 -44.88 -7.72 9.61
N SER A 251 -45.43 -7.25 10.73
CA SER A 251 -46.25 -8.07 11.61
C SER A 251 -47.38 -8.73 10.82
N LEU A 252 -47.86 -9.89 11.28
CA LEU A 252 -49.00 -10.58 10.66
C LEU A 252 -50.21 -9.62 10.51
N ARG A 253 -50.38 -8.69 11.46
CA ARG A 253 -51.38 -7.61 11.41
C ARG A 253 -51.17 -6.64 10.25
N ASP A 254 -49.93 -6.23 9.97
CA ASP A 254 -49.62 -5.33 8.86
C ASP A 254 -49.78 -6.01 7.50
N ARG A 255 -49.48 -7.30 7.41
CA ARG A 255 -49.73 -8.11 6.21
C ARG A 255 -51.23 -8.29 5.94
N ILE A 256 -52.01 -8.56 6.99
CA ILE A 256 -53.47 -8.69 6.90
C ILE A 256 -54.11 -7.34 6.51
N ARG A 257 -53.70 -6.23 7.14
CA ARG A 257 -54.19 -4.88 6.81
C ARG A 257 -53.88 -4.47 5.36
N ARG A 258 -52.72 -4.84 4.82
CA ARG A 258 -52.40 -4.59 3.40
C ARG A 258 -53.24 -5.44 2.44
N ARG A 259 -53.60 -6.67 2.82
CA ARG A 259 -54.47 -7.54 2.02
C ARG A 259 -55.94 -7.09 2.01
N LEU A 260 -56.42 -6.52 3.10
CA LEU A 260 -57.80 -6.00 3.22
C LEU A 260 -57.99 -4.59 2.62
N ARG A 261 -56.92 -3.96 2.13
CA ARG A 261 -56.94 -2.65 1.44
C ARG A 261 -56.78 -2.75 -0.09
N ARG A 262 -56.73 -3.97 -0.64
CA ARG A 262 -56.88 -4.25 -2.08
C ARG A 262 -58.23 -4.87 -2.32
#